data_AF-A0A957IY44-F1
#
_entry.id   AF-A0A957IY44-F1
#
_cell.length_a   1.000
_cell.length_b   1.000
_cell.length_c   1.000
_cell.angle_alpha   90.00
_cell.angle_beta   90.00
_cell.angle_gamma   90.00
#
_symmetry.space_group_name_H-M   'P 1'
#
loop_
_entity.id
_entity.type
_entity.pdbx_description
1 polymer ?
#
loop_
_entity_poly.entity_id
_entity_poly.type
_entity_poly.pdbx_seq_one_letter_code
_entity_poly.pdbx_strand_id
1 'polypeptide(L)'
;NELLNKPNTAHTLGGCGIGANDREGVVDKYQRVFNYPGLMIADASVIPANLGVNPSLTITAMAERAMQHVPQKAAAPPIAPLQAPLGLELLERGKNGRVPTRILPLLLGIVPLLLLLFRAVKRKA
;
A
#
# COMPACT_ATOMS: atom_id res chain seq x y z
N ASN A 1 -20.03 0.87 23.07
CA ASN A 1 -20.76 1.56 21.99
C ASN A 1 -22.19 1.06 21.77
N GLU A 2 -22.54 -0.22 22.01
CA GLU A 2 -23.96 -0.64 21.99
C GLU A 2 -24.76 -0.19 23.23
N LEU A 3 -24.09 0.10 24.35
CA LEU A 3 -24.72 0.56 25.60
C LEU A 3 -25.36 1.96 25.53
N LEU A 4 -25.05 2.77 24.51
CA LEU A 4 -25.46 4.17 24.44
C LEU A 4 -26.38 4.50 23.24
N ASN A 5 -26.85 3.48 22.52
CA ASN A 5 -27.70 3.60 21.32
C ASN A 5 -27.25 4.71 20.35
N LYS A 6 -25.93 4.83 20.17
CA LYS A 6 -25.29 5.88 19.39
C LYS A 6 -24.82 5.27 18.07
N PRO A 7 -25.20 5.83 16.90
CA PRO A 7 -24.79 5.27 15.62
C PRO A 7 -23.26 5.25 15.56
N ASN A 8 -22.69 4.06 15.42
CA ASN A 8 -21.27 3.87 15.17
C ASN A 8 -21.01 4.28 13.71
N THR A 9 -20.40 5.45 13.51
CA THR A 9 -19.92 5.81 12.17
C THR A 9 -18.71 4.91 11.87
N ALA A 10 -18.68 4.22 10.72
CA ALA A 10 -17.56 3.34 10.35
C ALA A 10 -16.19 4.04 10.24
N HIS A 11 -16.16 5.37 10.36
CA HIS A 11 -14.96 6.19 10.37
C HIS A 11 -14.44 6.38 11.81
N THR A 12 -13.62 5.45 12.29
CA THR A 12 -12.90 5.62 13.57
C THR A 12 -11.84 6.72 13.40
N LEU A 13 -11.94 7.78 14.22
CA LEU A 13 -11.04 8.93 14.22
C LEU A 13 -10.53 9.18 15.64
N GLY A 14 -9.40 9.88 15.75
CA GLY A 14 -8.83 10.28 17.05
C GLY A 14 -8.02 9.17 17.75
N GLY A 15 -7.55 9.48 18.96
CA GLY A 15 -6.70 8.61 19.77
C GLY A 15 -5.24 9.08 19.88
N CYS A 16 -4.72 9.72 18.85
CA CYS A 16 -3.36 10.31 18.83
C CYS A 16 -3.40 11.79 18.44
N GLY A 17 -4.18 12.59 19.18
CA GLY A 17 -4.46 13.98 18.83
C GLY A 17 -3.22 14.88 18.74
N ILE A 18 -3.33 15.92 17.91
CA ILE A 18 -2.32 16.98 17.76
C ILE A 18 -2.37 17.92 18.97
N GLY A 19 -1.22 18.15 19.61
CA GLY A 19 -1.08 19.04 20.77
C GLY A 19 -0.01 20.12 20.58
N ALA A 20 -0.02 21.13 21.45
CA ALA A 20 1.06 22.12 21.51
C ALA A 20 2.32 21.56 22.22
N ASN A 21 2.14 20.57 23.08
CA ASN A 21 3.18 19.87 23.84
C ASN A 21 2.72 18.44 24.17
N ASP A 22 3.61 17.67 24.81
CA ASP A 22 3.41 16.26 25.17
C ASP A 22 2.40 16.01 26.29
N ARG A 23 1.93 17.08 26.96
CA ARG A 23 0.86 17.01 27.96
C ARG A 23 -0.53 17.25 27.35
N GLU A 24 -0.58 17.88 26.19
CA GLU A 24 -1.81 18.30 25.51
C GLU A 24 -2.14 17.44 24.27
N GLY A 25 -1.20 16.62 23.80
CA GLY A 25 -1.42 15.71 22.67
C GLY A 25 -0.35 14.64 22.55
N VAL A 26 -0.51 13.76 21.55
CA VAL A 26 0.42 12.66 21.26
C VAL A 26 1.43 13.05 20.18
N VAL A 27 0.98 13.85 19.21
CA VAL A 27 1.81 14.33 18.11
C VAL A 27 1.83 15.85 18.04
N ASP A 28 2.87 16.42 17.45
CA ASP A 28 2.91 17.84 17.11
C ASP A 28 2.14 18.16 15.83
N LYS A 29 2.12 19.45 15.43
CA LYS A 29 1.47 19.93 14.20
C LYS A 29 2.03 19.35 12.90
N TYR A 30 3.13 18.62 12.96
CA TYR A 30 3.78 17.93 11.84
C TYR A 30 3.63 16.42 11.94
N GLN A 31 2.77 15.92 12.83
CA GLN A 31 2.48 14.50 13.04
C GLN A 31 3.67 13.70 13.58
N ARG A 32 4.63 14.38 14.23
CA ARG A 32 5.75 13.73 14.92
C ARG A 32 5.36 13.41 16.34
N VAL A 33 5.64 12.19 16.80
CA VAL A 33 5.29 11.75 18.15
C VAL A 33 6.21 12.45 19.16
N PHE A 34 5.62 13.07 20.19
CA PHE A 34 6.41 13.68 21.25
C PHE A 34 7.26 12.63 21.96
N ASN A 35 8.49 13.00 22.35
CA ASN A 35 9.43 12.12 23.05
C ASN A 35 9.95 10.90 22.26
N TYR A 36 9.57 10.73 20.99
CA TYR A 36 10.05 9.64 20.11
C TYR A 36 10.62 10.19 18.78
N PRO A 37 11.92 10.54 18.75
CA PRO A 37 12.55 11.04 17.53
C PRO A 37 12.45 10.06 16.36
N GLY A 38 12.04 10.57 15.19
CA GLY A 38 11.89 9.76 13.98
C GLY A 38 10.60 8.95 13.89
N LEU A 39 9.72 9.00 14.91
CA LEU A 39 8.41 8.36 14.88
C LEU A 39 7.32 9.36 14.46
N MET A 40 6.46 8.96 13.53
CA MET A 40 5.35 9.77 13.02
C MET A 40 4.07 8.93 12.89
N ILE A 41 2.91 9.57 13.01
CA ILE A 41 1.60 8.94 12.84
C ILE A 41 0.85 9.63 11.70
N ALA A 42 0.59 8.91 10.61
CA ALA A 42 -0.03 9.44 9.39
C ALA A 42 -1.35 8.75 9.03
N ASP A 43 -2.31 8.76 9.95
CA ASP A 43 -3.61 8.13 9.77
C ASP A 43 -4.75 8.96 10.39
N ALA A 44 -5.93 8.38 10.52
CA ALA A 44 -7.11 9.06 11.07
C ALA A 44 -7.05 9.33 12.58
N SER A 45 -6.09 8.73 13.30
CA SER A 45 -5.99 8.86 14.76
C SER A 45 -5.54 10.25 15.21
N VAL A 46 -4.90 11.02 14.31
CA VAL A 46 -4.48 12.40 14.60
C VAL A 46 -5.61 13.42 14.40
N ILE A 47 -6.73 13.02 13.80
CA ILE A 47 -7.88 13.88 13.53
C ILE A 47 -8.70 14.01 14.83
N PRO A 48 -8.75 15.19 15.47
CA PRO A 48 -9.24 15.34 16.85
C PRO A 48 -10.78 15.29 16.97
N ALA A 49 -11.50 15.49 15.87
CA ALA A 49 -12.95 15.57 15.87
C ALA A 49 -13.55 14.92 14.61
N ASN A 50 -14.79 14.45 14.74
CA ASN A 50 -15.52 13.91 13.60
C ASN A 50 -15.82 15.01 12.58
N LEU A 51 -15.46 14.76 11.32
CA LEU A 51 -15.63 15.69 10.21
C LEU A 51 -17.08 15.71 9.68
N GLY A 52 -17.92 14.73 10.06
CA GLY A 52 -19.27 14.57 9.54
C GLY A 52 -19.33 14.09 8.06
N VAL A 53 -18.18 13.83 7.45
CA VAL A 53 -18.00 13.41 6.06
C VAL A 53 -16.95 12.28 5.98
N ASN A 54 -16.72 11.77 4.77
CA ASN A 54 -15.68 10.77 4.52
C ASN A 54 -14.28 11.35 4.81
N PRO A 55 -13.48 10.76 5.72
CA PRO A 55 -12.19 11.30 6.11
C PRO A 55 -11.05 11.00 5.13
N SER A 56 -11.25 10.15 4.10
CA SER A 56 -10.16 9.67 3.25
C SER A 56 -9.29 10.79 2.67
N LEU A 57 -9.91 11.84 2.11
CA LEU A 57 -9.15 12.93 1.51
C LEU A 57 -8.46 13.82 2.55
N THR A 58 -9.05 13.96 3.74
CA THR A 58 -8.42 14.67 4.86
C THR A 58 -7.18 13.92 5.36
N ILE A 59 -7.27 12.58 5.47
CA ILE A 59 -6.14 11.73 5.84
C ILE A 59 -5.03 11.87 4.78
N THR A 60 -5.36 11.79 3.48
CA THR A 60 -4.40 11.97 2.39
C THR A 60 -3.71 13.33 2.48
N ALA A 61 -4.47 14.42 2.60
CA ALA A 61 -3.90 15.77 2.65
C ALA A 61 -2.97 15.97 3.87
N MET A 62 -3.36 15.45 5.03
CA MET A 62 -2.54 15.51 6.24
C MET A 62 -1.27 14.68 6.09
N ALA A 63 -1.38 13.44 5.60
CA ALA A 63 -0.24 12.56 5.35
C ALA A 63 0.75 13.19 4.35
N GLU A 64 0.28 13.74 3.22
CA GLU A 64 1.13 14.43 2.25
C GLU A 64 1.86 15.62 2.88
N ARG A 65 1.14 16.47 3.63
CA ARG A 65 1.76 17.59 4.36
C ARG A 65 2.80 17.13 5.37
N ALA A 66 2.54 16.06 6.13
CA ALA A 66 3.52 15.52 7.08
C ALA A 66 4.77 15.01 6.37
N MET A 67 4.60 14.31 5.25
CA MET A 67 5.72 13.77 4.47
C MET A 67 6.60 14.85 3.84
N GLN A 68 6.11 16.06 3.60
CA GLN A 68 6.93 17.20 3.17
C GLN A 68 8.03 17.58 4.19
N HIS A 69 7.86 17.17 5.45
CA HIS A 69 8.84 17.41 6.51
C HIS A 69 9.78 16.23 6.75
N VAL A 70 9.60 15.11 6.03
CA VAL A 70 10.51 13.97 6.09
C VAL A 70 11.71 14.26 5.18
N PRO A 71 12.96 14.19 5.70
CA PRO A 71 14.14 14.37 4.88
C PRO A 71 14.19 13.36 3.72
N GLN A 72 14.71 13.78 2.57
CA GLN A 72 14.97 12.84 1.49
C GLN A 72 15.91 11.74 1.98
N LYS A 73 15.53 10.50 1.67
CA LYS A 73 16.40 9.34 1.91
C LYS A 73 17.70 9.57 1.14
N ALA A 74 18.83 9.37 1.83
CA ALA A 74 20.13 9.34 1.16
C ALA A 74 20.10 8.33 0.00
N ALA A 75 20.82 8.64 -1.08
CA ALA A 75 20.91 7.75 -2.23
C ALA A 75 21.33 6.35 -1.76
N ALA A 76 20.47 5.36 -1.99
CA ALA A 76 20.85 3.99 -1.76
C ALA A 76 21.94 3.62 -2.78
N PRO A 77 22.93 2.80 -2.40
CA PRO A 77 23.82 2.21 -3.39
C PRO A 77 22.98 1.47 -4.45
N PRO A 78 23.44 1.44 -5.73
CA PRO A 78 22.74 0.71 -6.77
C PRO A 78 22.55 -0.74 -6.32
N ILE A 79 21.30 -1.20 -6.27
CA ILE A 79 21.02 -2.60 -6.01
C ILE A 79 21.42 -3.35 -7.29
N ALA A 80 22.42 -4.22 -7.20
CA ALA A 80 22.75 -5.10 -8.32
C ALA A 80 21.49 -5.92 -8.65
N PRO A 81 21.11 -6.04 -9.94
CA PRO A 81 20.01 -6.91 -10.30
C PRO A 81 20.28 -8.31 -9.74
N LEU A 82 19.26 -8.93 -9.15
CA LEU A 82 19.34 -10.32 -8.75
C LEU A 82 19.78 -11.12 -9.98
N GLN A 83 20.92 -11.84 -9.90
CA GLN A 83 21.30 -12.71 -11.02
C GLN A 83 20.15 -13.68 -11.27
N ALA A 84 19.66 -13.69 -12.50
CA ALA A 84 18.69 -14.69 -12.91
C ALA A 84 19.30 -16.07 -12.66
N PRO A 85 18.53 -17.06 -12.17
CA PRO A 85 19.01 -18.43 -12.12
C PRO A 85 19.50 -18.83 -13.52
N LEU A 86 20.67 -19.48 -13.59
CA LEU A 86 21.26 -19.96 -14.84
C LEU A 86 20.18 -20.69 -15.67
N GLY A 87 19.78 -20.08 -16.78
CA GLY A 87 18.73 -20.62 -17.66
C GLY A 87 17.57 -19.67 -17.99
N LEU A 88 17.47 -18.49 -17.35
CA LEU A 88 16.49 -17.46 -17.67
C LEU A 88 17.11 -16.21 -18.34
N GLU A 89 18.26 -16.35 -18.99
CA GLU A 89 19.00 -15.20 -19.54
C GLU A 89 18.63 -14.79 -20.97
N LEU A 90 17.71 -15.48 -21.67
CA LEU A 90 17.41 -15.18 -23.07
C LEU A 90 15.90 -15.13 -23.40
N LEU A 91 15.13 -14.43 -22.57
CA LEU A 91 14.07 -13.57 -23.11
C LEU A 91 14.59 -12.14 -23.09
N GLU A 92 15.62 -11.89 -23.88
CA GLU A 92 16.09 -10.54 -24.11
C GLU A 92 14.89 -9.69 -24.52
N ARG A 93 14.58 -8.71 -23.66
CA ARG A 93 13.72 -7.58 -24.00
C ARG A 93 14.19 -7.10 -25.37
N GLY A 94 13.35 -7.26 -26.39
CA GLY A 94 13.58 -6.56 -27.65
C GLY A 94 13.78 -5.08 -27.32
N LYS A 95 14.53 -4.35 -28.16
CA LYS A 95 14.92 -2.93 -27.98
C LYS A 95 13.78 -1.96 -27.57
N ASN A 96 12.53 -2.41 -27.64
CA ASN A 96 11.31 -1.69 -27.29
C ASN A 96 10.66 -2.16 -25.96
N GLY A 97 11.36 -2.93 -25.11
CA GLY A 97 10.89 -3.36 -23.79
C GLY A 97 9.73 -4.37 -23.77
N ARG A 98 9.24 -4.80 -24.95
CA ARG A 98 8.19 -5.81 -25.08
C ARG A 98 8.81 -7.21 -25.07
N VAL A 99 8.19 -8.12 -24.32
CA VAL A 99 8.51 -9.55 -24.42
C VAL A 99 8.29 -10.02 -25.86
N PRO A 100 9.20 -10.80 -26.46
CA PRO A 100 9.01 -11.32 -27.80
C PRO A 100 7.72 -12.15 -27.84
N THR A 101 6.73 -11.68 -28.61
CA THR A 101 5.37 -12.23 -28.71
C THR A 101 5.29 -13.63 -29.33
N ARG A 102 6.42 -14.26 -29.66
CA ARG A 102 6.47 -15.62 -30.25
C ARG A 102 6.09 -16.74 -29.28
N ILE A 103 6.11 -16.51 -27.97
CA ILE A 103 5.77 -17.54 -26.95
C ILE A 103 4.31 -17.45 -26.49
N LEU A 104 3.69 -16.28 -26.66
CA LEU A 104 2.29 -16.04 -26.27
C LEU A 104 1.27 -16.98 -26.97
N PRO A 105 1.41 -17.36 -28.26
CA PRO A 105 0.46 -18.30 -28.86
C PRO A 105 0.60 -19.74 -28.32
N LEU A 106 1.76 -20.15 -27.78
CA LEU A 106 1.92 -21.48 -27.17
C LEU A 106 1.19 -21.56 -25.82
N LEU A 107 1.31 -20.54 -24.98
CA LEU A 107 0.64 -20.47 -23.68
C LEU A 107 -0.89 -20.30 -23.81
N LEU A 108 -1.35 -19.49 -24.77
CA LEU A 108 -2.79 -19.37 -25.06
C LEU A 108 -3.40 -20.63 -25.69
N GLY A 109 -2.60 -21.50 -26.34
CA GLY A 109 -3.09 -22.78 -26.89
C GLY A 109 -3.17 -23.91 -25.85
N ILE A 110 -2.26 -23.93 -24.88
CA ILE A 110 -2.17 -25.00 -23.88
C ILE A 110 -3.24 -24.88 -22.79
N VAL A 111 -3.60 -23.65 -22.37
CA VAL A 111 -4.59 -23.43 -21.30
C VAL A 111 -6.00 -23.90 -21.67
N PRO A 112 -6.56 -23.61 -22.87
CA PRO A 112 -7.85 -24.14 -23.30
C PRO A 112 -7.85 -25.67 -23.41
N LEU A 113 -6.76 -26.27 -23.89
CA LEU A 113 -6.62 -27.72 -24.03
C LEU A 113 -6.61 -28.43 -22.67
N LEU A 114 -5.90 -27.87 -21.68
CA LEU A 114 -5.90 -28.36 -20.30
C LEU A 114 -7.28 -28.23 -19.64
N LEU A 115 -8.00 -27.13 -19.87
CA LEU A 115 -9.38 -26.95 -19.37
C LEU A 115 -10.36 -27.95 -20.02
N LEU A 116 -10.19 -28.26 -21.30
CA LEU A 116 -10.95 -29.30 -22.00
C LEU A 116 -10.65 -30.71 -21.45
N LEU A 117 -9.37 -31.03 -21.21
CA LEU A 117 -8.96 -32.28 -20.58
C LEU A 117 -9.51 -32.41 -19.15
N PHE A 118 -9.43 -31.37 -18.33
CA PHE A 118 -10.02 -31.37 -16.98
C PHE A 118 -11.55 -31.54 -17.00
N ARG A 119 -12.25 -30.91 -17.96
CA ARG A 119 -13.69 -31.11 -18.15
C ARG A 119 -14.02 -32.52 -18.63
N ALA A 120 -13.21 -33.11 -19.49
CA ALA A 120 -13.38 -34.49 -19.95
C ALA A 120 -13.17 -35.51 -18.82
N VAL A 121 -12.17 -35.27 -17.95
CA VAL A 121 -11.92 -36.10 -16.76
C VAL A 121 -13.07 -36.01 -15.75
N LYS A 122 -13.60 -34.80 -15.48
CA LYS A 122 -14.76 -34.64 -14.58
C LYS A 122 -16.09 -35.19 -15.11
N ARG A 123 -16.22 -35.49 -16.41
CA ARG A 123 -17.42 -36.13 -16.98
C ARG A 123 -17.42 -37.66 -16.88
N LYS A 124 -16.28 -38.27 -16.54
CA LYS A 124 -16.12 -39.72 -16.38
C LYS A 124 -16.04 -40.19 -14.92
N ALA A 125 -16.15 -39.27 -13.96
CA ALA A 125 -16.25 -39.54 -12.53
C ALA A 125 -17.68 -39.30 -12.03
#